data_AF-A0A7Z9BQ60-F1
#
_entry.id   AF-A0A7Z9BQ60-F1
#
_cell.length_a   1.000
_cell.length_b   1.000
_cell.length_c   1.000
_cell.angle_alpha   90.00
_cell.angle_beta   90.00
_cell.angle_gamma   90.00
#
_symmetry.space_group_name_H-M   'P 1'
#
loop_
_entity.id
_entity.type
_entity.pdbx_description
1 polymer ?
#
loop_
_entity_poly.entity_id
_entity_poly.type
_entity_poly.pdbx_seq_one_letter_code
_entity_poly.pdbx_strand_id
1 'polypeptide(L)'
;MATQTSIANQKPDIEQIISVITKPMIGEICHQVIFSYGDELRLDFGEMSAYTHPKLAHLRKGSWQFGTRATPWVFKQDDRILTSSLPVDIDGEIDDSEIDTVKKFLQQLENKELIDFVISAHNISLTLIFEDDYQLILQPDLPDDSGLAYWELFMPTEQILTVGPGLFWECKSSH
;
A
#
# COMPACT_ATOMS: atom_id res chain seq x y z
N MET A 1 -17.82 21.57 -43.89
CA MET A 1 -17.48 20.30 -43.22
C MET A 1 -16.95 20.66 -41.84
N ALA A 2 -17.78 20.55 -40.81
CA ALA A 2 -17.37 20.77 -39.44
C ALA A 2 -16.90 19.42 -38.89
N THR A 3 -15.61 19.33 -38.57
CA THR A 3 -15.03 18.19 -37.87
C THR A 3 -15.61 18.18 -36.47
N GLN A 4 -16.60 17.33 -36.23
CA GLN A 4 -17.01 16.94 -34.89
C GLN A 4 -15.83 16.20 -34.27
N THR A 5 -15.03 16.91 -33.48
CA THR A 5 -14.09 16.28 -32.56
C THR A 5 -14.92 15.57 -31.51
N SER A 6 -15.22 14.30 -31.76
CA SER A 6 -15.76 13.39 -30.75
C SER A 6 -14.70 13.23 -29.68
N ILE A 7 -14.80 14.03 -28.61
CA ILE A 7 -14.14 13.73 -27.34
C ILE A 7 -14.92 12.53 -26.78
N ALA A 8 -14.63 11.35 -27.32
CA ALA A 8 -15.17 10.11 -26.82
C ALA A 8 -14.64 9.93 -25.41
N ASN A 9 -15.54 9.99 -24.42
CA ASN A 9 -15.49 9.43 -23.07
C ASN A 9 -14.33 8.44 -22.83
N GLN A 10 -13.10 8.93 -22.70
CA GLN A 10 -12.03 8.15 -22.11
C GLN A 10 -12.26 8.22 -20.60
N LYS A 11 -12.75 7.11 -20.03
CA LYS A 11 -12.61 6.91 -18.58
C LYS A 11 -11.14 7.23 -18.25
N PRO A 12 -10.88 8.12 -17.28
CA PRO A 12 -9.51 8.47 -16.98
C PRO A 12 -8.74 7.23 -16.56
N ASP A 13 -7.52 7.12 -17.05
CA ASP A 13 -6.63 5.98 -16.78
C ASP A 13 -6.31 5.96 -15.28
N ILE A 14 -6.64 4.85 -14.62
CA ILE A 14 -6.42 4.67 -13.18
C ILE A 14 -4.94 4.82 -12.84
N GLU A 15 -4.03 4.37 -13.72
CA GLU A 15 -2.58 4.53 -13.51
C GLU A 15 -2.20 6.00 -13.47
N GLN A 16 -2.74 6.80 -14.39
CA GLN A 16 -2.49 8.23 -14.45
C GLN A 16 -3.08 8.97 -13.25
N ILE A 17 -4.32 8.64 -12.84
CA ILE A 17 -4.95 9.27 -11.67
C ILE A 17 -4.16 8.96 -10.41
N ILE A 18 -3.90 7.68 -10.16
CA ILE A 18 -3.21 7.25 -8.95
C ILE A 18 -1.79 7.84 -8.93
N SER A 19 -1.08 7.83 -10.05
CA SER A 19 0.23 8.49 -10.17
C SER A 19 0.16 9.97 -9.78
N VAL A 20 -0.87 10.72 -10.20
CA VAL A 20 -1.03 12.13 -9.80
C VAL A 20 -1.30 12.27 -8.31
N ILE A 21 -2.11 11.38 -7.72
CA ILE A 21 -2.44 11.39 -6.29
C ILE A 21 -1.22 11.04 -5.43
N THR A 22 -0.42 10.06 -5.85
CA THR A 22 0.69 9.50 -5.05
C THR A 22 2.01 10.22 -5.30
N LYS A 23 2.13 10.99 -6.39
CA LYS A 23 3.34 11.77 -6.69
C LYS A 23 3.89 12.60 -5.51
N PRO A 24 3.07 13.28 -4.69
CA PRO A 24 3.59 14.05 -3.55
C PRO A 24 4.16 13.19 -2.41
N MET A 25 3.89 11.89 -2.39
CA MET A 25 4.44 10.93 -1.42
C MET A 25 5.84 10.41 -1.83
N ILE A 26 6.20 10.56 -3.11
CA ILE A 26 7.53 10.15 -3.61
C ILE A 26 8.59 11.06 -3.00
N GLY A 27 9.64 10.44 -2.46
CA GLY A 27 10.70 11.10 -1.69
C GLY A 27 10.44 11.16 -0.18
N GLU A 28 9.27 10.71 0.29
CA GLU A 28 8.99 10.62 1.72
C GLU A 28 9.67 9.39 2.34
N ILE A 29 10.12 9.55 3.58
CA ILE A 29 10.73 8.47 4.36
C ILE A 29 9.62 7.59 4.97
N CYS A 30 9.73 6.28 4.83
CA CYS A 30 8.96 5.33 5.62
C CYS A 30 9.49 5.33 7.06
N HIS A 31 8.74 5.90 7.98
CA HIS A 31 9.20 6.05 9.37
C HIS A 31 8.87 4.86 10.25
N GLN A 32 7.76 4.17 9.97
CA GLN A 32 7.29 3.05 10.78
C GLN A 32 6.64 1.98 9.92
N VAL A 33 6.94 0.73 10.26
CA VAL A 33 6.27 -0.45 9.73
C VAL A 33 5.53 -1.15 10.84
N ILE A 34 4.21 -1.27 10.71
CA ILE A 34 3.32 -1.77 11.76
C ILE A 34 2.57 -2.98 11.22
N PHE A 35 2.54 -4.04 12.03
CA PHE A 35 1.61 -5.16 11.86
C PHE A 35 0.47 -5.01 12.87
N SER A 36 -0.74 -4.74 12.39
CA SER A 36 -1.95 -4.68 13.21
C SER A 36 -2.73 -6.00 13.20
N TYR A 37 -3.68 -6.09 14.14
CA TYR A 37 -4.56 -7.24 14.30
C TYR A 37 -5.34 -7.54 13.01
N GLY A 38 -5.27 -8.79 12.53
CA GLY A 38 -5.88 -9.22 11.26
C GLY A 38 -4.93 -9.18 10.07
N ASP A 39 -3.62 -9.34 10.30
CA ASP A 39 -2.54 -9.39 9.30
C ASP A 39 -2.48 -8.16 8.40
N GLU A 40 -2.84 -7.01 8.95
CA GLU A 40 -2.77 -5.73 8.25
C GLU A 40 -1.35 -5.19 8.36
N LEU A 41 -0.70 -5.02 7.20
CA LEU A 41 0.57 -4.34 7.07
C LEU A 41 0.31 -2.86 6.84
N ARG A 42 0.90 -2.03 7.69
CA ARG A 42 0.80 -0.57 7.60
C ARG A 42 2.19 0.06 7.55
N LEU A 43 2.33 1.05 6.67
CA LEU A 43 3.52 1.85 6.48
C LEU A 43 3.14 3.32 6.68
N ASP A 44 3.83 4.00 7.60
CA ASP A 44 3.66 5.44 7.83
C ASP A 44 4.80 6.22 7.19
N PHE A 45 4.47 7.28 6.43
CA PHE A 45 5.44 8.11 5.72
C PHE A 45 5.27 9.61 6.01
N GLY A 46 6.37 10.34 5.80
CA GLY A 46 6.47 11.78 5.92
C GLY A 46 6.29 12.30 7.34
N GLU A 47 5.77 13.52 7.51
CA GLU A 47 5.75 14.16 8.83
C GLU A 47 4.97 13.33 9.86
N MET A 48 5.65 12.97 10.95
CA MET A 48 5.07 12.18 12.03
C MET A 48 4.35 13.07 13.04
N SER A 49 3.07 12.82 13.27
CA SER A 49 2.22 13.55 14.22
C SER A 49 1.58 12.60 15.24
N ALA A 50 1.21 13.12 16.42
CA ALA A 50 0.45 12.33 17.40
C ALA A 50 -1.01 12.19 16.94
N TYR A 51 -1.65 11.07 17.28
CA TYR A 51 -3.09 10.94 17.03
C TYR A 51 -3.89 12.00 17.82
N THR A 52 -4.92 12.55 17.19
CA THR A 52 -5.81 13.56 17.78
C THR A 52 -6.67 13.00 18.91
N HIS A 53 -7.01 11.70 18.85
CA HIS A 53 -7.84 11.07 19.85
C HIS A 53 -7.07 10.87 21.17
N PRO A 54 -7.59 11.31 22.33
CA PRO A 54 -6.84 11.29 23.60
C PRO A 54 -6.29 9.92 24.01
N LYS A 55 -7.04 8.83 23.75
CA LYS A 55 -6.59 7.47 24.06
C LYS A 55 -5.40 7.00 23.21
N LEU A 56 -5.18 7.61 22.06
CA LEU A 56 -4.12 7.25 21.10
C LEU A 56 -3.02 8.31 21.04
N ALA A 57 -3.07 9.36 21.87
CA ALA A 57 -2.11 10.47 21.84
C ALA A 57 -0.65 10.05 22.12
N HIS A 58 -0.43 8.85 22.67
CA HIS A 58 0.90 8.26 22.87
C HIS A 58 1.46 7.58 21.61
N LEU A 59 0.61 7.33 20.62
CA LEU A 59 0.98 6.78 19.31
C LEU A 59 1.23 7.92 18.33
N ARG A 60 2.03 7.62 17.30
CA ARG A 60 2.29 8.53 16.19
C ARG A 60 1.77 7.93 14.89
N LYS A 61 1.53 8.80 13.91
CA LYS A 61 1.16 8.45 12.54
C LYS A 61 1.90 9.32 11.55
N GLY A 62 2.17 8.78 10.38
CA GLY A 62 2.66 9.54 9.24
C GLY A 62 1.59 10.46 8.66
N SER A 63 2.03 11.50 7.96
CA SER A 63 1.18 12.33 7.12
C SER A 63 0.55 11.52 5.97
N TRP A 64 1.24 10.48 5.51
CA TRP A 64 0.71 9.44 4.64
C TRP A 64 0.69 8.11 5.40
N GLN A 65 -0.40 7.37 5.31
CA GLN A 65 -0.50 6.03 5.89
C GLN A 65 -0.98 5.07 4.83
N PHE A 66 -0.11 4.15 4.42
CA PHE A 66 -0.45 3.07 3.52
C PHE A 66 -0.84 1.85 4.35
N GLY A 67 -1.98 1.24 4.05
CA GLY A 67 -2.43 0.02 4.70
C GLY A 67 -2.82 -1.01 3.65
N THR A 68 -2.49 -2.27 3.91
CA THR A 68 -3.02 -3.40 3.14
C THR A 68 -3.49 -4.48 4.08
N ARG A 69 -4.66 -5.04 3.77
CA ARG A 69 -5.29 -6.07 4.57
C ARG A 69 -5.57 -7.27 3.68
N ALA A 70 -5.14 -8.44 4.15
CA ALA A 70 -5.42 -9.73 3.51
C ALA A 70 -5.04 -9.83 2.01
N THR A 71 -4.28 -8.88 1.47
CA THR A 71 -3.76 -8.94 0.10
C THR A 71 -2.40 -9.62 0.14
N PRO A 72 -2.21 -10.70 -0.64
CA PRO A 72 -0.90 -11.30 -0.79
C PRO A 72 0.16 -10.27 -1.15
N TRP A 73 1.29 -10.29 -0.44
CA TRP A 73 2.41 -9.42 -0.70
C TRP A 73 3.73 -10.17 -0.70
N VAL A 74 4.70 -9.63 -1.43
CA VAL A 74 6.08 -10.11 -1.54
C VAL A 74 7.00 -8.95 -1.23
N PHE A 75 7.92 -9.15 -0.29
CA PHE A 75 8.99 -8.21 0.02
C PHE A 75 10.32 -8.77 -0.51
N LYS A 76 10.99 -7.98 -1.34
CA LYS A 76 12.25 -8.37 -1.97
C LYS A 76 13.26 -7.21 -1.96
N GLN A 77 14.52 -7.56 -2.14
CA GLN A 77 15.60 -6.63 -2.45
C GLN A 77 16.28 -7.14 -3.71
N ASP A 78 16.42 -6.28 -4.72
CA ASP A 78 16.79 -6.69 -6.07
C ASP A 78 15.83 -7.80 -6.60
N ASP A 79 16.38 -8.93 -7.02
CA ASP A 79 15.65 -10.13 -7.44
C ASP A 79 15.47 -11.16 -6.32
N ARG A 80 15.95 -10.87 -5.09
CA ARG A 80 15.89 -11.80 -3.97
C ARG A 80 14.66 -11.54 -3.10
N ILE A 81 13.75 -12.52 -3.05
CA ILE A 81 12.65 -12.53 -2.08
C ILE A 81 13.22 -12.64 -0.66
N LEU A 82 12.87 -11.68 0.20
CA LEU A 82 13.23 -11.67 1.61
C LEU A 82 12.14 -12.33 2.45
N THR A 83 10.87 -12.03 2.17
CA THR A 83 9.70 -12.66 2.80
C THR A 83 8.43 -12.41 1.98
N SER A 84 7.36 -13.17 2.24
CA SER A 84 6.05 -13.01 1.61
C SER A 84 4.93 -13.38 2.56
N SER A 85 3.70 -12.94 2.29
CA SER A 85 2.50 -13.37 3.04
C SER A 85 1.82 -14.62 2.48
N LEU A 86 2.21 -15.09 1.30
CA LEU A 86 1.72 -16.35 0.76
C LEU A 86 2.27 -17.51 1.59
N PRO A 87 1.44 -18.52 1.93
CA PRO A 87 1.91 -19.69 2.65
C PRO A 87 3.00 -20.39 1.81
N VAL A 88 4.16 -20.60 2.44
CA VAL A 88 5.08 -21.64 1.99
C VAL A 88 4.38 -22.96 2.31
N ASP A 89 4.27 -23.89 1.37
CA ASP A 89 3.63 -25.22 1.55
C ASP A 89 4.23 -25.96 2.76
N ILE A 90 3.75 -25.67 3.96
CA ILE A 90 4.15 -26.30 5.21
C ILE A 90 2.85 -26.60 5.94
N ASP A 91 2.50 -27.89 6.00
CA ASP A 91 1.41 -28.45 6.82
C ASP A 91 1.65 -28.27 8.35
N GLY A 92 2.28 -27.16 8.75
CA GLY A 92 2.70 -26.85 10.11
C GLY A 92 1.96 -25.63 10.64
N GLU A 93 1.62 -25.66 11.94
CA GLU A 93 1.20 -24.46 12.67
C GLU A 93 2.27 -23.38 12.50
N ILE A 94 1.88 -22.19 12.04
CA ILE A 94 2.77 -21.02 11.94
C ILE A 94 3.27 -20.73 13.35
N ASP A 95 4.58 -20.87 13.56
CA ASP A 95 5.23 -20.59 14.83
C ASP A 95 5.37 -19.07 15.04
N ASP A 96 5.20 -18.58 16.26
CA ASP A 96 5.35 -17.16 16.61
C ASP A 96 6.75 -16.62 16.20
N SER A 97 7.75 -17.50 16.14
CA SER A 97 9.11 -17.17 15.70
C SER A 97 9.21 -16.81 14.21
N GLU A 98 8.34 -17.36 13.35
CA GLU A 98 8.27 -17.03 11.93
C GLU A 98 7.71 -15.62 11.74
N ILE A 99 6.64 -15.28 12.48
CA ILE A 99 6.02 -13.95 12.45
C ILE A 99 7.03 -12.86 12.86
N ASP A 100 7.80 -13.09 13.92
CA ASP A 100 8.84 -12.14 14.34
C ASP A 100 9.97 -11.99 13.31
N THR A 101 10.25 -13.05 12.54
CA THR A 101 11.22 -13.00 11.45
C THR A 101 10.69 -12.16 10.29
N VAL A 102 9.42 -12.35 9.90
CA VAL A 102 8.76 -11.54 8.87
C VAL A 102 8.76 -10.05 9.24
N LYS A 103 8.42 -9.73 10.49
CA LYS A 103 8.45 -8.36 11.01
C LYS A 103 9.83 -7.74 10.88
N LYS A 104 10.89 -8.45 11.28
CA LYS A 104 12.28 -7.96 11.17
C LYS A 104 12.72 -7.70 9.74
N PHE A 105 12.27 -8.51 8.77
CA PHE A 105 12.54 -8.24 7.37
C PHE A 105 11.86 -6.96 6.92
N LEU A 106 10.57 -6.80 7.19
CA LEU A 106 9.83 -5.62 6.75
C LEU A 106 10.26 -4.33 7.46
N GLN A 107 10.73 -4.41 8.71
CA GLN A 107 11.34 -3.27 9.42
C GLN A 107 12.59 -2.73 8.71
N GLN A 108 13.17 -3.44 7.74
CA GLN A 108 14.24 -2.89 6.90
C GLN A 108 13.77 -1.75 6.00
N LEU A 109 12.46 -1.62 5.78
CA LEU A 109 11.86 -0.46 5.10
C LEU A 109 11.86 0.79 5.97
N GLU A 110 12.04 0.67 7.30
CA GLU A 110 12.12 1.85 8.16
C GLU A 110 13.36 2.68 7.83
N ASN A 111 13.15 4.00 7.76
CA ASN A 111 14.12 5.01 7.34
C ASN A 111 14.53 4.92 5.86
N LYS A 112 13.77 4.18 5.04
CA LYS A 112 13.95 4.12 3.59
C LYS A 112 13.07 5.14 2.88
N GLU A 113 13.64 5.85 1.92
CA GLU A 113 12.90 6.75 1.03
C GLU A 113 12.04 5.94 0.04
N LEU A 114 10.79 6.36 -0.17
CA LEU A 114 9.95 5.84 -1.24
C LEU A 114 10.34 6.48 -2.58
N ILE A 115 10.87 5.69 -3.49
CA ILE A 115 11.35 6.12 -4.81
C ILE A 115 10.25 6.09 -5.86
N ASP A 116 9.35 5.10 -5.80
CA ASP A 116 8.24 4.99 -6.75
C ASP A 116 7.01 4.29 -6.16
N PHE A 117 5.86 4.59 -6.74
CA PHE A 117 4.55 4.02 -6.40
C PHE A 117 3.87 3.62 -7.71
N VAL A 118 3.98 2.34 -8.07
CA VAL A 118 3.57 1.84 -9.39
C VAL A 118 2.35 0.93 -9.24
N ILE A 119 1.24 1.32 -9.87
CA ILE A 119 0.06 0.47 -10.01
C ILE A 119 -0.09 -0.03 -11.44
N SER A 120 -0.54 -1.27 -11.61
CA SER A 120 -0.95 -1.83 -12.90
C SER A 120 -2.48 -1.83 -13.01
N ALA A 121 -3.04 -1.17 -14.03
CA ALA A 121 -4.48 -1.13 -14.28
C ALA A 121 -5.10 -2.52 -14.58
N HIS A 122 -4.28 -3.46 -15.05
CA HIS A 122 -4.76 -4.76 -15.53
C HIS A 122 -5.19 -5.68 -14.40
N ASN A 123 -4.50 -5.62 -13.27
CA ASN A 123 -4.67 -6.52 -12.13
C ASN A 123 -4.62 -5.80 -10.79
N ILE A 124 -4.50 -4.47 -10.77
CA ILE A 124 -4.41 -3.64 -9.57
C ILE A 124 -3.20 -3.99 -8.68
N SER A 125 -2.23 -4.74 -9.21
CA SER A 125 -0.99 -4.98 -8.50
C SER A 125 -0.28 -3.66 -8.23
N LEU A 126 0.18 -3.49 -7.00
CA LEU A 126 0.89 -2.31 -6.54
C LEU A 126 2.33 -2.71 -6.21
N THR A 127 3.28 -1.91 -6.66
CA THR A 127 4.68 -2.01 -6.25
C THR A 127 5.11 -0.69 -5.63
N LEU A 128 5.51 -0.75 -4.36
CA LEU A 128 6.23 0.33 -3.69
C LEU A 128 7.73 0.05 -3.85
N ILE A 129 8.45 0.99 -4.46
CA ILE A 129 9.89 0.91 -4.67
C ILE A 129 10.57 1.87 -3.71
N PHE A 130 11.55 1.38 -2.97
CA PHE A 130 12.30 2.14 -1.99
C PHE A 130 13.77 2.26 -2.41
N GLU A 131 14.53 3.11 -1.71
CA GLU A 131 15.99 3.17 -1.85
C GLU A 131 16.64 1.79 -1.63
N ASP A 132 17.87 1.59 -2.09
CA ASP A 132 18.60 0.31 -2.02
C ASP A 132 17.86 -0.88 -2.65
N ASP A 133 17.06 -0.61 -3.69
CA ASP A 133 16.35 -1.59 -4.53
C ASP A 133 15.38 -2.50 -3.75
N TYR A 134 14.92 -2.04 -2.59
CA TYR A 134 13.86 -2.69 -1.83
C TYR A 134 12.50 -2.49 -2.52
N GLN A 135 11.71 -3.56 -2.58
CA GLN A 135 10.39 -3.55 -3.21
C GLN A 135 9.37 -4.28 -2.34
N LEU A 136 8.23 -3.63 -2.10
CA LEU A 136 7.03 -4.27 -1.56
C LEU A 136 5.99 -4.37 -2.67
N ILE A 137 5.66 -5.60 -3.05
CA ILE A 137 4.75 -5.91 -4.15
C ILE A 137 3.48 -6.50 -3.57
N LEU A 138 2.33 -5.89 -3.83
CA LEU A 138 1.01 -6.41 -3.54
C LEU A 138 0.44 -7.10 -4.78
N GLN A 139 -0.11 -8.28 -4.58
CA GLN A 139 -0.68 -9.13 -5.60
C GLN A 139 -2.15 -9.42 -5.25
N PRO A 140 -3.09 -8.53 -5.64
CA PRO A 140 -4.51 -8.74 -5.43
C PRO A 140 -4.99 -10.05 -6.04
N ASP A 141 -5.80 -10.79 -5.28
CA ASP A 141 -6.55 -11.93 -5.79
C ASP A 141 -7.84 -11.43 -6.44
N LEU A 142 -7.86 -11.33 -7.78
CA LEU A 142 -8.99 -10.76 -8.53
C LEU A 142 -10.33 -11.51 -8.36
N PRO A 143 -10.35 -12.85 -8.17
CA PRO A 143 -11.54 -13.60 -7.81
C PRO A 143 -12.02 -13.40 -6.37
N ASP A 144 -11.23 -12.77 -5.48
CA ASP A 144 -11.64 -12.55 -4.09
C ASP A 144 -12.89 -11.65 -4.03
N ASP A 145 -13.95 -12.17 -3.40
CA ASP A 145 -15.24 -11.51 -3.23
C ASP A 145 -15.51 -11.09 -1.77
N SER A 146 -14.46 -11.06 -0.94
CA SER A 146 -14.50 -10.63 0.46
C SER A 146 -15.12 -9.24 0.65
N GLY A 147 -15.09 -8.41 -0.39
CA GLY A 147 -15.52 -7.02 -0.38
C GLY A 147 -14.59 -6.10 0.42
N LEU A 148 -13.42 -6.61 0.83
CA LEU A 148 -12.38 -5.83 1.49
C LEU A 148 -11.54 -5.08 0.46
N ALA A 149 -11.03 -3.91 0.84
CA ALA A 149 -10.05 -3.20 0.04
C ALA A 149 -8.74 -4.01 -0.02
N TYR A 150 -8.09 -4.01 -1.18
CA TYR A 150 -6.75 -4.57 -1.32
C TYR A 150 -5.74 -3.70 -0.59
N TRP A 151 -5.87 -2.38 -0.74
CA TRP A 151 -5.08 -1.41 -0.01
C TRP A 151 -5.80 -0.06 0.11
N GLU A 152 -5.36 0.70 1.09
CA GLU A 152 -5.85 2.03 1.42
C GLU A 152 -4.66 2.97 1.62
N LEU A 153 -4.82 4.22 1.18
CA LEU A 153 -3.83 5.27 1.38
C LEU A 153 -4.53 6.48 2.02
N PHE A 154 -4.22 6.73 3.29
CA PHE A 154 -4.59 7.95 3.99
C PHE A 154 -3.61 9.04 3.60
N MET A 155 -4.15 10.19 3.22
CA MET A 155 -3.39 11.31 2.67
C MET A 155 -3.39 12.51 3.63
N PRO A 156 -2.39 13.41 3.55
CA PRO A 156 -2.32 14.62 4.35
C PRO A 156 -3.53 15.56 4.18
N THR A 157 -4.24 15.43 3.06
CA THR A 157 -5.44 16.19 2.71
C THR A 157 -6.72 15.68 3.39
N GLU A 158 -6.61 14.78 4.37
CA GLU A 158 -7.76 14.12 5.03
C GLU A 158 -8.64 13.37 4.02
N GLN A 159 -8.00 12.81 2.99
CA GLN A 159 -8.63 11.95 2.01
C GLN A 159 -8.09 10.52 2.14
N ILE A 160 -8.91 9.56 1.74
CA ILE A 160 -8.55 8.15 1.70
C ILE A 160 -8.73 7.69 0.26
N LEU A 161 -7.66 7.16 -0.33
CA LEU A 161 -7.70 6.42 -1.58
C LEU A 161 -7.83 4.94 -1.24
N THR A 162 -8.94 4.33 -1.64
CA THR A 162 -9.24 2.92 -1.40
C THR A 162 -9.29 2.20 -2.74
N VAL A 163 -8.61 1.05 -2.84
CA VAL A 163 -8.55 0.25 -4.06
C VAL A 163 -8.87 -1.21 -3.72
N GLY A 164 -9.77 -1.83 -4.49
CA GLY A 164 -10.35 -3.12 -4.13
C GLY A 164 -10.94 -3.93 -5.30
N PRO A 165 -11.68 -5.01 -4.97
CA PRO A 165 -12.22 -5.97 -5.93
C PRO A 165 -13.06 -5.36 -7.05
N GLY A 166 -13.08 -6.03 -8.21
CA GLY A 166 -13.86 -5.58 -9.38
C GLY A 166 -13.24 -4.38 -10.12
N LEU A 167 -11.93 -4.19 -9.99
CA LEU A 167 -11.19 -3.03 -10.49
C LEU A 167 -11.70 -1.70 -9.91
N PHE A 168 -12.16 -1.75 -8.66
CA PHE A 168 -12.76 -0.62 -7.99
C PHE A 168 -11.70 0.26 -7.35
N TRP A 169 -11.89 1.57 -7.45
CA TRP A 169 -11.15 2.56 -6.68
C TRP A 169 -12.05 3.73 -6.30
N GLU A 170 -11.78 4.32 -5.15
CA GLU A 170 -12.45 5.54 -4.71
C GLU A 170 -11.49 6.46 -3.95
N CYS A 171 -11.72 7.77 -4.06
CA CYS A 171 -11.04 8.77 -3.25
C CYS A 171 -12.10 9.62 -2.56
N LYS A 172 -12.14 9.57 -1.22
CA LYS A 172 -13.16 10.25 -0.40
C LYS A 172 -12.52 11.00 0.77
N SER A 173 -13.17 12.06 1.22
CA SER A 173 -12.81 12.71 2.47
C SER A 173 -13.05 11.76 3.65
N SER A 174 -12.19 11.79 4.66
CA SER A 174 -12.31 10.99 5.89
C SER A 174 -13.32 11.57 6.90
N HIS A 175 -14.11 12.57 6.50
CA HIS A 175 -15.05 13.34 7.32
C HIS A 175 -16.42 13.51 6.65
#